data_AF-A0A377DIK3-F1
#
_entry.id   AF-A0A377DIK3-F1
#
_cell.length_a   1.000
_cell.length_b   1.000
_cell.length_c   1.000
_cell.angle_alpha   90.00
_cell.angle_beta   90.00
_cell.angle_gamma   90.00
#
_symmetry.space_group_name_H-M   'P 1'
#
loop_
_entity.id
_entity.type
_entity.pdbx_description
1 polymer ?
#
loop_
_entity_poly.entity_id
_entity_poly.type
_entity_poly.pdbx_seq_one_letter_code
_entity_poly.pdbx_strand_id
1 'polypeptide(L)'
;MLAFEAGVLDVPFAPAACNAGKILPVRDNTGAIRVLEAGAVPLPKDILDLHHDYVAERARFEGRQPTFQMVVDDISAVSHSKLIGRP
;
A
#
# COMPACT_ATOMS: atom_id res chain seq x y z
N MET A 1 -13.80 -19.46 -1.69
CA MET A 1 -14.22 -18.37 -2.59
C MET A 1 -14.77 -17.16 -1.82
N LEU A 2 -15.59 -17.37 -0.79
CA LEU A 2 -16.18 -16.31 0.05
C LEU A 2 -15.23 -15.16 0.46
N ALA A 3 -14.00 -15.46 0.89
CA ALA A 3 -13.06 -14.42 1.33
C ALA A 3 -12.60 -13.47 0.20
N PHE A 4 -12.41 -13.98 -1.02
CA PHE A 4 -12.05 -13.18 -2.19
C PHE A 4 -13.23 -12.37 -2.70
N GLU A 5 -14.41 -12.99 -2.78
CA GLU A 5 -15.65 -12.32 -3.20
C GLU A 5 -16.05 -11.18 -2.24
N ALA A 6 -15.86 -11.37 -0.94
CA ALA A 6 -16.09 -10.35 0.07
C ALA A 6 -14.94 -9.32 0.19
N GLY A 7 -13.79 -9.56 -0.46
CA GLY A 7 -12.59 -8.71 -0.35
C GLY A 7 -11.88 -8.77 1.02
N VAL A 8 -12.21 -9.76 1.85
CA VAL A 8 -11.55 -10.03 3.14
C VAL A 8 -10.12 -10.51 2.92
N LEU A 9 -9.90 -11.26 1.83
CA LEU A 9 -8.58 -11.58 1.30
C LEU A 9 -8.45 -10.90 -0.06
N ASP A 10 -7.45 -10.04 -0.20
CA ASP A 10 -7.21 -9.26 -1.40
C ASP A 10 -5.71 -9.24 -1.70
N VAL A 11 -5.37 -9.43 -2.97
CA VAL A 11 -3.99 -9.52 -3.45
C VAL A 11 -3.71 -8.32 -4.36
N PRO A 12 -2.76 -7.44 -4.01
CA PRO A 12 -2.40 -6.29 -4.84
C PRO A 12 -2.04 -6.72 -6.27
N PHE A 13 -2.62 -6.04 -7.26
CA PHE A 13 -2.30 -6.20 -8.70
C PHE A 13 -2.56 -7.60 -9.28
N ALA A 14 -3.31 -8.45 -8.58
CA ALA A 14 -3.66 -9.76 -9.11
C ALA A 14 -4.56 -9.63 -10.35
N PRO A 15 -4.29 -10.37 -11.44
CA PRO A 15 -5.10 -10.32 -12.67
C PRO A 15 -6.41 -11.11 -12.57
N ALA A 16 -6.63 -11.83 -11.47
CA ALA A 16 -7.78 -12.71 -11.30
C ALA A 16 -9.06 -11.89 -11.06
N ALA A 17 -10.11 -12.14 -11.85
CA ALA A 17 -11.39 -11.42 -11.75
C ALA A 17 -12.11 -11.63 -10.41
N CYS A 18 -11.81 -12.69 -9.67
CA CYS A 18 -12.35 -12.92 -8.33
C CYS A 18 -11.69 -12.07 -7.25
N ASN A 19 -10.55 -11.43 -7.54
CA ASN A 19 -9.84 -10.57 -6.61
C ASN A 19 -10.44 -9.16 -6.62
N ALA A 20 -10.74 -8.60 -5.45
CA ALA A 20 -11.35 -7.27 -5.36
C ALA A 20 -10.43 -6.15 -5.87
N GLY A 21 -9.11 -6.27 -5.63
CA GLY A 21 -8.09 -5.33 -6.12
C GLY A 21 -8.16 -3.95 -5.47
N LYS A 22 -8.62 -3.87 -4.22
CA LYS A 22 -8.85 -2.62 -3.47
C LYS A 22 -7.78 -2.36 -2.41
N ILE A 23 -7.07 -3.38 -1.93
CA ILE A 23 -5.94 -3.16 -1.03
C ILE A 23 -4.75 -2.57 -1.81
N LEU A 24 -4.21 -1.45 -1.33
CA LEU A 24 -3.07 -0.77 -1.94
C LEU A 24 -1.86 -0.80 -1.01
N PRO A 25 -0.76 -1.47 -1.40
CA PRO A 25 0.49 -1.46 -0.66
C PRO A 25 1.33 -0.23 -1.01
N VAL A 26 2.07 0.31 -0.04
CA VAL A 26 3.06 1.37 -0.24
C VAL A 26 4.23 1.17 0.71
N ARG A 27 5.44 1.62 0.36
CA ARG A 27 6.57 1.59 1.31
C ARG A 27 6.49 2.72 2.31
N ASP A 28 6.89 2.46 3.55
CA ASP A 28 7.19 3.49 4.54
C ASP A 28 8.55 4.15 4.31
N ASN A 29 8.94 5.05 5.21
CA ASN A 29 10.16 5.82 5.10
C ASN A 29 11.44 4.96 5.18
N THR A 30 11.33 3.76 5.76
CA THR A 30 12.42 2.79 5.89
C THR A 30 12.40 1.72 4.80
N GLY A 31 11.35 1.69 3.97
CA GLY A 31 11.20 0.76 2.85
C GLY A 31 10.35 -0.47 3.15
N ALA A 32 9.79 -0.61 4.36
CA ALA A 32 8.88 -1.72 4.67
C ALA A 32 7.50 -1.50 4.01
N ILE A 33 6.87 -2.58 3.57
CA ILE A 33 5.54 -2.51 2.95
C ILE A 33 4.47 -2.26 4.01
N ARG A 34 3.61 -1.28 3.75
CA ARG A 34 2.46 -0.87 4.58
C ARG A 34 1.19 -0.81 3.73
N VAL A 35 0.06 -0.64 4.41
CA VAL A 35 -1.25 -0.49 3.80
C VAL A 35 -1.54 1.00 3.64
N LEU A 36 -1.67 1.46 2.39
CA LEU A 36 -2.17 2.80 2.07
C LEU A 36 -3.70 2.80 2.17
N GLU A 37 -4.34 1.88 1.45
CA GLU A 37 -5.78 1.65 1.46
C GLU A 37 -6.05 0.17 1.77
N ALA A 38 -6.94 -0.11 2.74
CA ALA A 38 -7.23 -1.47 3.17
C ALA A 38 -8.33 -2.16 2.35
N GLY A 39 -9.14 -1.39 1.60
CA GLY A 39 -10.33 -1.93 0.95
C GLY A 39 -11.29 -2.58 1.96
N ALA A 40 -11.62 -3.86 1.75
CA ALA A 40 -12.47 -4.66 2.65
C ALA A 40 -11.66 -5.61 3.57
N VAL A 41 -10.33 -5.54 3.55
CA VAL A 41 -9.48 -6.35 4.43
C VAL A 41 -9.69 -5.90 5.87
N PRO A 42 -10.16 -6.80 6.78
CA PRO A 42 -10.63 -6.41 8.10
C PRO A 42 -9.47 -6.23 9.09
N LEU A 43 -8.66 -5.19 8.88
CA LEU A 43 -7.63 -4.80 9.82
C LEU A 43 -8.27 -4.07 11.02
N PRO A 44 -7.87 -4.40 12.26
CA PRO A 44 -8.23 -3.60 13.43
C PRO A 44 -7.81 -2.14 13.24
N LYS A 45 -8.59 -1.21 13.82
CA LYS A 45 -8.37 0.23 13.62
C LYS A 45 -6.96 0.67 14.07
N ASP A 46 -6.51 0.20 15.22
CA ASP A 46 -5.18 0.48 15.76
C ASP A 46 -4.05 0.00 14.85
N ILE A 47 -4.24 -1.14 14.17
CA ILE A 47 -3.30 -1.65 13.17
C ILE A 47 -3.30 -0.78 11.91
N LEU A 48 -4.48 -0.35 11.43
CA LEU A 48 -4.57 0.54 10.28
C LEU A 48 -3.95 1.92 10.57
N ASP A 49 -4.22 2.47 11.74
CA ASP A 49 -3.63 3.72 12.23
C ASP A 49 -2.09 3.61 12.26
N LEU A 50 -1.55 2.49 12.76
CA LEU A 50 -0.10 2.23 12.77
C LEU A 50 0.49 2.24 11.34
N HIS A 51 -0.17 1.60 10.37
CA HIS A 51 0.28 1.66 8.97
C HIS A 51 0.27 3.09 8.43
N HIS A 52 -0.79 3.84 8.72
CA HIS A 52 -0.94 5.23 8.28
C HIS A 52 0.10 6.16 8.90
N ASP A 53 0.49 5.94 10.16
CA ASP A 53 1.53 6.73 10.83
C ASP A 53 2.91 6.55 10.15
N TYR A 54 3.28 5.31 9.80
CA TYR A 54 4.53 5.03 9.07
C TYR A 54 4.54 5.63 7.66
N VAL A 55 3.40 5.60 6.96
CA VAL A 55 3.27 6.22 5.64
C VAL A 55 3.30 7.75 5.76
N ALA A 56 2.67 8.32 6.78
CA ALA A 56 2.69 9.74 7.05
C ALA A 56 4.10 10.25 7.40
N GLU A 57 4.94 9.44 8.05
CA GLU A 57 6.35 9.76 8.25
C GLU A 57 7.09 9.94 6.92
N ARG A 58 6.90 9.02 5.98
CA ARG A 58 7.47 9.12 4.63
C ARG A 58 6.96 10.36 3.89
N ALA A 59 5.65 10.60 3.95
CA ALA A 59 5.01 11.75 3.31
C ALA A 59 5.59 13.08 3.82
N ARG A 60 5.77 13.23 5.14
CA ARG A 60 6.43 14.38 5.76
C ARG A 60 7.88 14.52 5.31
N PHE A 61 8.64 13.44 5.28
CA PHE A 61 10.04 13.45 4.83
C PHE A 61 10.17 13.87 3.36
N GLU A 62 9.26 13.44 2.50
CA GLU A 62 9.26 13.74 1.06
C GLU A 62 8.57 15.07 0.71
N GLY A 63 7.95 15.76 1.68
CA GLY A 63 7.24 17.02 1.45
C GLY A 63 6.02 16.88 0.54
N ARG A 64 5.35 15.71 0.52
CA ARG A 64 4.18 15.43 -0.32
C ARG A 64 3.11 14.64 0.42
N GLN A 65 1.91 14.58 -0.13
CA GLN A 65 0.80 13.79 0.43
C GLN A 65 0.95 12.30 0.12
N PRO A 66 0.48 11.40 1.02
CA PRO A 66 0.46 9.97 0.78
C PRO A 66 -0.63 9.61 -0.23
N THR A 67 -0.25 9.47 -1.50
CA THR A 67 -1.18 9.23 -2.61
C THR A 67 -0.79 7.97 -3.38
N PHE A 68 -1.68 7.52 -4.28
CA PHE A 68 -1.41 6.43 -5.21
C PHE A 68 -0.12 6.63 -6.04
N GLN A 69 0.30 7.88 -6.27
CA GLN A 69 1.56 8.15 -6.95
C GLN A 69 2.76 7.51 -6.23
N MET A 70 2.78 7.46 -4.90
CA MET A 70 3.85 6.79 -4.15
C MET A 70 3.93 5.29 -4.45
N VAL A 71 2.79 4.65 -4.72
CA VAL A 71 2.70 3.23 -5.13
C VAL A 71 3.32 3.05 -6.51
N VAL A 72 2.99 3.92 -7.46
CA VAL A 72 3.56 3.94 -8.82
C VAL A 72 5.08 4.14 -8.76
N ASP A 73 5.53 5.06 -7.92
CA ASP A 73 6.96 5.34 -7.75
C ASP A 73 7.70 4.14 -7.15
N ASP A 74 7.11 3.43 -6.17
CA ASP A 74 7.72 2.26 -5.55
C ASP A 74 7.84 1.07 -6.52
N ILE A 75 6.83 0.87 -7.39
CA ILE A 75 6.90 -0.14 -8.47
C ILE A 75 8.01 0.23 -9.45
N SER A 76 8.11 1.51 -9.82
CA SER A 76 9.11 2.00 -10.78
C SER A 76 10.52 2.04 -10.18
N ALA A 77 10.67 2.20 -8.86
CA ALA A 77 11.97 2.31 -8.20
C ALA A 77 12.84 1.06 -8.42
N VAL A 78 12.22 -0.11 -8.48
CA VAL A 78 12.92 -1.39 -8.65
C VAL A 78 13.64 -1.46 -10.00
N SER A 79 13.04 -0.94 -11.08
CA SER A 79 13.71 -0.88 -12.39
C SER A 79 14.92 0.06 -12.40
N HIS A 80 14.99 0.98 -11.44
CA HIS A 80 16.11 1.90 -11.23
C HIS A 80 17.07 1.44 -10.12
N SER A 81 16.97 0.17 -9.68
CA SER A 81 17.79 -0.39 -8.59
C SER A 81 17.69 0.40 -7.28
N LYS A 82 16.53 1.00 -7.00
CA LYS A 82 16.19 1.67 -5.75
C LYS A 82 15.10 0.88 -5.03
N LEU A 83 15.13 0.94 -3.69
CA LEU A 83 14.10 0.28 -2.88
C LEU A 83 12.85 1.14 -2.76
N ILE A 84 13.00 2.45 -2.55
CA ILE A 84 11.91 3.40 -2.28
C ILE A 84 11.81 4.38 -3.46
N GLY A 85 10.60 4.58 -3.99
CA GLY A 85 10.31 5.58 -5.02
C GLY A 85 10.27 6.99 -4.46
N ARG A 86 11.44 7.58 -4.24
CA ARG A 86 11.58 8.98 -3.85
C ARG A 86 11.34 9.89 -5.08
N PRO A 87 10.80 11.12 -4.89
CA PRO A 87 10.73 12.14 -5.93
C PRO A 87 12.10 12.48 -6.54
#